data_AF-A0A6I4TRT2-F1
#
_entry.id   AF-A0A6I4TRT2-F1
#
_cell.length_a   1.000
_cell.length_b   1.000
_cell.length_c   1.000
_cell.angle_alpha   90.00
_cell.angle_beta   90.00
_cell.angle_gamma   90.00
#
_symmetry.space_group_name_H-M   'P 1'
#
loop_
_entity.id
_entity.type
_entity.pdbx_description
1 polymer ?
#
loop_
_entity_poly.entity_id
_entity_poly.type
_entity_poly.pdbx_seq_one_letter_code
_entity_poly.pdbx_strand_id
1 'polypeptide(L)'
;MTRRADFLAANRGLRIARPGFVLLALANGGLGTRYGITVTKKIGNAVVRNRMKRRFRALLRDALPAEGLPDHDHVLIGREGGVERDFALLRQELSVALRRAADGKGDPPRRSGGRNKPRKGQRADPRSGSGAPGSVPAP
;
A
#
# COMPACT_ATOMS: atom_id res chain seq x y z
N MET A 1 -10.95 -16.09 -7.69
CA MET A 1 -10.71 -15.13 -8.80
C MET A 1 -9.30 -15.30 -9.33
N THR A 2 -9.13 -15.45 -10.65
CA THR A 2 -7.82 -15.75 -11.27
C THR A 2 -7.49 -14.89 -12.50
N ARG A 3 -8.47 -14.21 -13.12
CA ARG A 3 -8.24 -13.45 -14.35
C ARG A 3 -7.60 -12.10 -14.03
N ARG A 4 -6.59 -11.71 -14.81
CA ARG A 4 -5.90 -10.41 -14.66
C ARG A 4 -6.85 -9.22 -14.74
N ALA A 5 -7.87 -9.27 -15.61
CA ALA A 5 -8.86 -8.22 -15.76
C ALA A 5 -9.60 -7.93 -14.44
N ASP A 6 -9.97 -8.97 -13.68
CA ASP A 6 -10.63 -8.81 -12.39
C ASP A 6 -9.71 -8.07 -11.38
N PHE A 7 -8.41 -8.41 -11.36
CA PHE A 7 -7.45 -7.74 -10.46
C PHE A 7 -7.24 -6.27 -10.84
N LEU A 8 -7.27 -5.94 -12.13
CA LEU A 8 -7.20 -4.56 -12.59
C LEU A 8 -8.47 -3.79 -12.25
N ALA A 9 -9.65 -4.41 -12.41
CA ALA A 9 -10.92 -3.83 -12.03
C ALA A 9 -10.96 -3.49 -10.55
N ALA A 10 -10.51 -4.40 -9.67
CA ALA A 10 -10.49 -4.20 -8.22
C ALA A 10 -9.73 -2.93 -7.77
N ASN A 11 -8.77 -2.44 -8.57
CA ASN A 11 -8.07 -1.18 -8.26
C ASN A 11 -8.96 0.08 -8.39
N ARG A 12 -10.12 -0.02 -9.05
CA ARG A 12 -11.12 1.04 -9.14
C ARG A 12 -12.07 1.06 -7.94
N GLY A 13 -12.03 0.03 -7.11
CA GLY A 13 -12.89 -0.12 -5.94
C GLY A 13 -12.37 0.62 -4.71
N LEU A 14 -12.99 0.32 -3.57
CA LEU A 14 -12.56 0.80 -2.26
C LEU A 14 -11.19 0.22 -1.93
N ARG A 15 -10.30 1.08 -1.44
CA ARG A 15 -8.94 0.70 -1.06
C ARG A 15 -8.73 0.96 0.42
N ILE A 16 -8.29 -0.06 1.16
CA ILE A 16 -8.02 0.06 2.59
C ILE A 16 -6.61 -0.44 2.84
N ALA A 17 -5.72 0.46 3.23
CA ALA A 17 -4.31 0.15 3.42
C ALA A 17 -4.05 -0.17 4.90
N ARG A 18 -3.57 -1.38 5.19
CA ARG A 18 -3.09 -1.80 6.52
C ARG A 18 -1.57 -2.07 6.46
N PRO A 19 -0.87 -2.11 7.60
CA PRO A 19 0.55 -2.44 7.66
C PRO A 19 0.90 -3.78 6.97
N GLY A 20 0.09 -4.83 7.18
CA GLY A 20 0.34 -6.16 6.62
C GLY A 20 -0.10 -6.36 5.17
N PHE A 21 -1.11 -5.62 4.72
CA PHE A 21 -1.72 -5.81 3.40
C PHE A 21 -2.54 -4.59 2.96
N VAL A 22 -2.97 -4.59 1.71
CA VAL A 22 -4.04 -3.71 1.21
C VAL A 22 -5.23 -4.56 0.82
N LEU A 23 -6.41 -4.19 1.30
CA LEU A 23 -7.67 -4.75 0.84
C LEU A 23 -8.24 -3.84 -0.26
N LEU A 24 -8.58 -4.45 -1.39
CA LEU A 24 -9.43 -3.84 -2.41
C LEU A 24 -10.80 -4.52 -2.35
N ALA A 25 -11.86 -3.73 -2.40
CA ALA A 25 -13.23 -4.21 -2.47
C ALA A 25 -13.96 -3.51 -3.60
N LEU A 26 -14.48 -4.27 -4.56
CA LEU A 26 -15.25 -3.75 -5.70
C LEU A 26 -16.55 -4.52 -5.85
N ALA A 27 -17.67 -3.83 -5.98
CA ALA A 27 -18.95 -4.46 -6.34
C ALA A 27 -18.82 -5.16 -7.70
N ASN A 28 -19.16 -6.44 -7.76
CA ASN A 28 -18.97 -7.29 -8.94
C ASN A 28 -20.28 -7.58 -9.68
N GLY A 29 -21.37 -6.88 -9.34
CA GLY A 29 -22.64 -6.96 -10.04
C GLY A 29 -23.41 -8.27 -9.80
N GLY A 30 -23.33 -8.85 -8.60
CA GLY A 30 -24.14 -10.03 -8.24
C GLY A 30 -23.44 -11.38 -8.45
N LEU A 31 -22.11 -11.40 -8.59
CA LEU A 31 -21.34 -12.64 -8.77
C LEU A 31 -20.97 -13.30 -7.43
N GLY A 32 -21.61 -12.89 -6.33
CA GLY A 32 -21.33 -13.36 -4.98
C GLY A 32 -19.97 -12.90 -4.44
N THR A 33 -19.60 -13.45 -3.29
CA THR A 33 -18.35 -13.10 -2.59
C THR A 33 -17.16 -13.79 -3.26
N ARG A 34 -16.38 -13.05 -4.05
CA ARG A 34 -15.15 -13.56 -4.68
C ARG A 34 -13.93 -13.01 -3.99
N TYR A 35 -12.82 -13.75 -4.04
CA TYR A 35 -11.55 -13.26 -3.52
C TYR A 35 -10.35 -13.57 -4.42
N GLY A 36 -9.33 -12.72 -4.30
CA GLY A 36 -8.04 -12.79 -4.97
C GLY A 36 -6.90 -12.42 -4.03
N ILE A 37 -5.71 -12.96 -4.30
CA ILE A 37 -4.51 -12.67 -3.51
C ILE A 37 -3.38 -12.26 -4.46
N THR A 38 -2.75 -11.14 -4.17
CA THR A 38 -1.58 -10.62 -4.89
C THR A 38 -0.40 -10.51 -3.94
N VAL A 39 0.71 -11.17 -4.27
CA VAL A 39 1.96 -11.11 -3.49
C VAL A 39 3.09 -10.77 -4.45
N THR A 40 3.71 -9.60 -4.25
CA THR A 40 4.76 -9.10 -5.15
C THR A 40 6.10 -9.78 -4.89
N LYS A 41 7.02 -9.75 -5.88
CA LYS A 41 8.40 -10.24 -5.73
C LYS A 41 9.18 -9.52 -4.61
N LYS A 42 8.79 -8.28 -4.28
CA LYS A 42 9.46 -7.44 -3.26
C LYS A 42 9.35 -7.99 -1.84
N ILE A 43 8.40 -8.89 -1.58
CA ILE A 43 8.14 -9.44 -0.25
C ILE A 43 9.17 -10.50 0.15
N GLY A 44 9.84 -11.12 -0.82
CA GLY A 44 10.89 -12.11 -0.55
C GLY A 44 10.88 -13.27 -1.54
N ASN A 45 11.61 -14.32 -1.16
CA ASN A 45 11.79 -15.52 -1.97
C ASN A 45 10.46 -16.29 -2.20
N ALA A 46 10.49 -17.31 -3.06
CA ALA A 46 9.30 -18.10 -3.39
C ALA A 46 8.63 -18.74 -2.15
N VAL A 47 9.42 -19.18 -1.17
CA VAL A 47 8.93 -19.82 0.06
C VAL A 47 8.17 -18.82 0.92
N VAL A 48 8.72 -17.63 1.14
CA VAL A 48 8.08 -16.54 1.88
C VAL A 48 6.77 -16.14 1.22
N ARG A 49 6.76 -15.94 -0.10
CA ARG A 49 5.54 -15.59 -0.85
C ARG A 49 4.48 -16.70 -0.77
N ASN A 50 4.88 -17.96 -0.85
CA ASN A 50 3.95 -19.09 -0.74
C ASN A 50 3.39 -19.24 0.68
N ARG A 51 4.20 -19.00 1.71
CA ARG A 51 3.75 -18.94 3.10
C ARG A 51 2.71 -17.84 3.29
N MET A 52 2.97 -16.64 2.77
CA MET A 52 2.03 -15.52 2.84
C MET A 52 0.72 -15.81 2.11
N LYS A 53 0.78 -16.35 0.88
CA LYS A 53 -0.42 -16.79 0.14
C LYS A 53 -1.23 -17.82 0.92
N ARG A 54 -0.58 -18.80 1.57
CA ARG A 54 -1.27 -19.80 2.40
C ARG A 54 -1.97 -19.15 3.60
N ARG A 55 -1.29 -18.27 4.34
CA ARG A 55 -1.87 -17.55 5.48
C ARG A 55 -3.05 -16.66 5.06
N PHE A 56 -2.92 -15.91 3.97
CA PHE A 56 -3.99 -15.04 3.47
C PHE A 56 -5.21 -15.83 2.98
N ARG A 57 -5.00 -17.00 2.36
CA ARG A 57 -6.13 -17.87 2.00
C ARG A 57 -6.88 -18.38 3.23
N ALA A 58 -6.17 -18.72 4.31
CA ALA A 58 -6.82 -19.13 5.55
C ALA A 58 -7.66 -17.97 6.12
N LEU A 59 -7.06 -16.79 6.26
CA LEU A 59 -7.76 -15.59 6.75
C LEU A 59 -9.02 -15.26 5.95
N LEU A 60 -8.95 -15.28 4.62
CA LEU A 60 -10.09 -14.96 3.77
C LEU A 60 -11.18 -16.03 3.87
N ARG A 61 -10.83 -17.32 3.93
CA ARG A 61 -11.84 -18.39 4.09
C ARG A 61 -12.56 -18.31 5.43
N ASP A 62 -11.87 -17.90 6.48
CA ASP A 62 -12.47 -17.81 7.82
C ASP A 62 -13.29 -16.52 7.96
N ALA A 63 -12.84 -15.40 7.39
CA ALA A 63 -13.47 -14.09 7.57
C ALA A 63 -14.60 -13.79 6.58
N LEU A 64 -14.46 -14.17 5.30
CA LEU A 64 -15.44 -13.79 4.26
C LEU A 64 -16.86 -14.32 4.48
N PRO A 65 -17.08 -15.55 5.02
CA PRO A 65 -18.44 -16.02 5.28
C PRO A 65 -19.19 -15.19 6.32
N ALA A 66 -18.49 -14.60 7.28
CA ALA A 66 -19.09 -13.84 8.39
C ALA A 66 -19.06 -12.32 8.17
N GLU A 67 -17.99 -11.81 7.58
CA GLU A 67 -17.68 -10.37 7.50
C GLU A 67 -17.44 -9.90 6.06
N GLY A 68 -17.53 -10.78 5.08
CA GLY A 68 -17.36 -10.45 3.66
C GLY A 68 -18.53 -9.62 3.14
N LEU A 69 -18.25 -8.70 2.23
CA LEU A 69 -19.30 -7.97 1.54
C LEU A 69 -19.97 -8.91 0.50
N PRO A 70 -21.31 -8.98 0.46
CA PRO A 70 -22.00 -9.73 -0.58
C PRO A 70 -21.72 -9.09 -1.95
N ASP A 71 -21.65 -9.90 -3.01
CA ASP A 71 -21.50 -9.42 -4.40
C ASP A 71 -20.28 -8.52 -4.64
N HIS A 72 -19.19 -8.78 -3.92
CA HIS A 72 -17.97 -8.00 -3.98
C HIS A 72 -16.73 -8.86 -4.25
N ASP A 73 -15.80 -8.29 -5.01
CA ASP A 73 -14.45 -8.79 -5.24
C ASP A 73 -13.48 -8.29 -4.18
N HIS A 74 -12.99 -9.21 -3.36
CA HIS A 74 -12.05 -8.95 -2.28
C HIS A 74 -10.62 -9.31 -2.72
N VAL A 75 -9.77 -8.31 -2.94
CA VAL A 75 -8.37 -8.56 -3.32
C VAL A 75 -7.44 -8.15 -2.19
N LEU A 76 -6.70 -9.13 -1.65
CA LEU A 76 -5.62 -8.86 -0.70
C LEU A 76 -4.28 -8.73 -1.41
N ILE A 77 -3.65 -7.57 -1.25
CA ILE A 77 -2.30 -7.30 -1.74
C ILE A 77 -1.33 -7.33 -0.55
N GLY A 78 -0.44 -8.31 -0.53
CA GLY A 78 0.58 -8.44 0.51
C GLY A 78 1.55 -7.26 0.53
N ARG A 79 1.91 -6.82 1.73
CA ARG A 79 3.01 -5.89 1.98
C ARG A 79 4.12 -6.60 2.76
N GLU A 80 5.33 -6.07 2.69
CA GLU A 80 6.50 -6.61 3.39
C GLU A 80 6.24 -6.79 4.89
N GLY A 81 5.57 -5.82 5.53
CA GLY A 81 5.18 -5.88 6.95
C GLY A 81 4.14 -6.94 7.32
N GLY A 82 3.64 -7.75 6.37
CA GLY A 82 2.66 -8.81 6.63
C GLY A 82 3.24 -10.22 6.77
N VAL A 83 4.52 -10.42 6.44
CA VAL A 83 5.15 -11.76 6.47
C VAL A 83 5.46 -12.21 7.90
N GLU A 84 6.08 -11.33 8.68
CA GLU A 84 6.55 -11.60 10.05
C GLU A 84 5.49 -11.30 11.11
N ARG A 85 4.38 -10.68 10.72
CA ARG A 85 3.30 -10.31 11.64
C ARG A 85 2.57 -11.52 12.20
N ASP A 86 2.07 -11.37 13.41
CA ASP A 86 1.20 -12.36 14.06
C ASP A 86 -0.07 -12.60 13.21
N PHE A 87 -0.45 -13.87 13.07
CA PHE A 87 -1.67 -14.27 12.37
C PHE A 87 -2.93 -13.70 13.04
N ALA A 88 -2.97 -13.67 14.37
CA ALA A 88 -4.10 -13.12 15.11
C ALA A 88 -4.26 -11.62 14.82
N LEU A 89 -3.14 -10.88 14.77
CA LEU A 89 -3.16 -9.46 14.45
C LEU A 89 -3.59 -9.22 13.00
N LEU A 90 -3.13 -10.04 12.04
CA LEU A 90 -3.60 -9.96 10.64
C LEU A 90 -5.10 -10.22 10.51
N ARG A 91 -5.66 -11.15 11.31
CA ARG A 91 -7.11 -11.41 11.35
C ARG A 91 -7.88 -10.20 11.87
N GLN A 92 -7.43 -9.60 12.97
CA GLN A 92 -8.05 -8.39 13.52
C GLN A 92 -8.00 -7.24 12.50
N GLU A 93 -6.86 -7.03 11.84
CA GLU A 93 -6.74 -6.02 10.79
C GLU A 93 -7.65 -6.29 9.59
N LEU A 94 -7.85 -7.55 9.22
CA LEU A 94 -8.76 -7.93 8.14
C LEU A 94 -10.20 -7.61 8.51
N SER A 95 -10.62 -7.94 9.73
CA SER A 95 -11.95 -7.61 10.24
C SER A 95 -12.22 -6.10 10.26
N VAL A 96 -11.25 -5.31 10.70
CA VAL A 96 -11.35 -3.84 10.67
C VAL A 96 -11.42 -3.32 9.23
N ALA A 97 -10.64 -3.90 8.32
CA ALA A 97 -10.67 -3.50 6.91
C ALA A 97 -12.00 -3.87 6.24
N LEU A 98 -12.56 -5.04 6.50
CA LEU A 98 -13.86 -5.46 5.96
C LEU A 98 -14.98 -4.58 6.48
N ARG A 99 -15.02 -4.27 7.79
CA ARG A 99 -15.99 -3.32 8.36
C ARG A 99 -15.89 -1.93 7.73
N ARG A 100 -14.68 -1.42 7.52
CA ARG A 100 -14.49 -0.15 6.81
C ARG A 100 -14.94 -0.20 5.35
N ALA A 101 -14.77 -1.33 4.68
CA ALA A 101 -15.27 -1.51 3.31
C ALA A 101 -16.79 -1.53 3.28
N ALA A 102 -17.43 -2.19 4.26
CA ALA A 102 -18.89 -2.21 4.41
C ALA A 102 -19.44 -0.80 4.69
N ASP A 103 -18.73 0.01 5.48
CA ASP A 103 -19.06 1.41 5.72
C ASP A 103 -18.82 2.35 4.51
N GLY A 104 -18.30 1.84 3.39
CA GLY A 104 -17.89 2.65 2.24
C GLY A 104 -16.68 3.56 2.49
N LYS A 105 -16.00 3.42 3.64
CA LYS A 105 -14.87 4.25 4.07
C LYS A 105 -13.56 3.72 3.50
N GLY A 106 -13.37 3.91 2.20
CA GLY A 106 -12.08 3.70 1.55
C GLY A 106 -11.05 4.72 2.03
N ASP A 107 -9.82 4.29 2.28
CA ASP A 107 -8.72 5.24 2.44
C ASP A 107 -8.54 5.95 1.09
N PRO A 108 -8.39 7.29 1.07
CA PRO A 108 -8.22 8.02 -0.19
C PRO A 108 -7.04 7.42 -0.96
N PRO A 109 -7.13 7.33 -2.30
CA PRO A 109 -5.98 6.91 -3.10
C PRO A 109 -4.84 7.82 -2.70
N ARG A 110 -3.71 7.24 -2.24
CA ARG A 110 -2.51 8.02 -1.93
C ARG A 110 -2.32 8.99 -3.08
N ARG A 111 -2.57 10.30 -2.86
CA ARG A 111 -2.11 11.34 -3.78
C ARG A 111 -0.67 10.96 -4.06
N SER A 112 -0.35 10.72 -5.32
CA SER A 112 1.01 10.47 -5.75
C SER A 112 1.79 11.72 -5.41
N GLY A 113 2.25 11.82 -4.15
CA GLY A 113 3.13 12.87 -3.70
C GLY A 113 4.37 12.74 -4.53
N GLY A 114 4.54 13.70 -5.45
CA GLY A 114 5.68 13.80 -6.34
C GLY A 114 6.94 13.58 -5.52
N ARG A 115 7.65 12.50 -5.83
CA ARG A 115 8.95 12.21 -5.27
C ARG A 115 9.95 13.14 -5.96
N ASN A 116 9.84 14.45 -5.73
CA ASN A 116 10.92 15.39 -6.00
C ASN A 116 11.59 15.71 -4.66
N LYS A 117 12.67 15.00 -4.39
CA LYS A 117 13.50 15.16 -3.20
C LYS A 117 14.31 16.46 -3.40
N PRO A 118 14.20 17.49 -2.53
CA PRO A 118 15.09 18.64 -2.65
C PRO A 118 16.51 18.15 -2.32
N ARG A 119 17.43 18.30 -3.29
CA ARG A 119 18.86 18.10 -3.06
C ARG A 119 19.32 19.18 -2.11
N LYS A 120 19.59 18.79 -0.87
CA LYS A 120 20.27 19.56 0.16
C LYS A 120 21.68 19.90 -0.33
N GLY A 121 21.87 21.10 -0.88
CA GLY A 121 23.17 21.72 -1.13
C GLY A 121 23.29 22.94 -0.23
N GLN A 122 23.76 22.73 1.00
CA GLN A 122 24.21 23.80 1.87
C GLN A 122 25.53 24.36 1.30
N ARG A 123 25.64 25.67 1.13
CA ARG A 123 26.88 26.41 1.38
C ARG A 123 26.50 27.82 1.80
N ALA A 124 27.00 28.17 2.99
CA ALA A 124 26.69 29.37 3.74
C ALA A 124 27.28 30.63 3.11
N ASP A 125 26.54 31.72 3.23
CA ASP A 125 27.03 33.10 3.17
C ASP A 125 27.85 33.39 4.43
N PRO A 126 29.00 34.08 4.30
CA PRO A 126 29.30 35.12 5.27
C PRO A 126 29.71 36.41 4.55
N ARG A 127 28.77 37.34 4.46
CA ARG A 127 29.08 38.76 4.25
C ARG A 127 29.62 39.37 5.55
N SER A 128 30.94 39.40 5.68
CA SER A 128 31.71 40.41 6.41
C SER A 128 32.65 41.02 5.35
N GLY A 129 32.53 42.27 4.94
CA GLY A 129 32.75 43.45 5.75
C GLY A 129 34.14 44.02 5.42
N SER A 130 34.16 45.25 4.87
CA SER A 130 35.27 46.23 4.79
C SER A 130 36.50 45.97 3.91
N GLY A 131 36.82 46.96 3.06
CA GLY A 131 38.22 47.31 2.73
C GLY A 131 38.57 47.53 1.25
N ALA A 132 38.25 48.70 0.69
CA ALA A 132 39.12 49.35 -0.31
C ALA A 132 40.35 49.94 0.42
N PRO A 133 41.42 50.48 -0.23
CA PRO A 133 41.56 50.81 -1.65
C PRO A 133 42.92 50.48 -2.31
N GLY A 134 42.92 50.54 -3.65
CA GLY A 134 43.89 51.26 -4.49
C GLY A 134 45.37 50.89 -4.46
N SER A 135 45.89 50.47 -5.62
CA SER A 135 47.02 51.12 -6.31
C SER A 135 47.43 50.33 -7.56
N VAL A 136 47.31 51.00 -8.72
CA VAL A 136 48.09 50.76 -9.96
C VAL A 136 49.60 51.00 -9.64
N PRO A 137 50.59 50.50 -10.42
CA PRO A 137 50.71 50.76 -11.86
C PRO A 137 51.28 49.61 -12.71
N ALA A 138 51.07 49.73 -14.02
CA ALA A 138 51.84 49.10 -15.11
C ALA A 138 53.14 49.91 -15.37
N PRO A 139 54.00 49.63 -16.36
CA PRO A 139 53.90 48.70 -17.50
C PRO A 139 54.59 47.35 -17.31
#